data_AF-D0SEV8-F1
#
_entry.id   AF-D0SEV8-F1
#
_cell.length_a   1.000
_cell.length_b   1.000
_cell.length_c   1.000
_cell.angle_alpha   90.00
_cell.angle_beta   90.00
_cell.angle_gamma   90.00
#
_symmetry.space_group_name_H-M   'P 1'
#
loop_
_entity.id
_entity.type
_entity.pdbx_description
1 polymer ?
#
loop_
_entity_poly.entity_id
_entity_poly.type
_entity_poly.pdbx_seq_one_letter_code
_entity_poly.pdbx_strand_id
1 'polypeptide(L)'
;RWSIESYFKLLKQAGHDVESWLQTTPQAILRKLLVASMACVLTWRIKRCNDEQTTRVRAVLTRLSGRQQKRGKRESAPSILAGLSILLNTLKLLESYSVDELKEMAKIALGYPHEDV
;
A
#
# COMPACT_ATOMS: atom_id res chain seq x y z
N ARG A 1 20.20 -8.08 13.41
CA ARG A 1 19.95 -9.34 12.67
C ARG A 1 18.50 -9.46 12.19
N TRP A 2 17.49 -9.41 13.07
CA TRP A 2 16.07 -9.54 12.70
C TRP A 2 15.47 -8.38 11.87
N SER A 3 16.05 -7.17 11.95
CA SER A 3 15.60 -6.02 11.16
C SER A 3 15.80 -6.24 9.67
N ILE A 4 17.01 -6.61 9.25
CA ILE A 4 17.38 -6.82 7.84
C ILE A 4 16.57 -7.97 7.22
N GLU A 5 16.32 -9.04 7.96
CA GLU A 5 15.46 -10.13 7.46
C GLU A 5 14.01 -9.68 7.22
N SER A 6 13.48 -8.84 8.12
CA SER A 6 12.15 -8.24 7.96
C SER A 6 12.07 -7.31 6.74
N TYR A 7 13.20 -6.73 6.31
CA TYR A 7 13.27 -5.90 5.09
C TYR A 7 13.11 -6.78 3.86
N PHE A 8 13.93 -7.82 3.76
CA PHE A 8 13.88 -8.73 2.62
C PHE A 8 12.53 -9.46 2.54
N LYS A 9 11.90 -9.76 3.67
CA LYS A 9 10.52 -10.28 3.71
C LYS A 9 9.50 -9.31 3.10
N LEU A 10 9.63 -8.02 3.41
CA LEU A 10 8.74 -6.97 2.88
C LEU A 10 9.01 -6.70 1.39
N LEU A 11 10.27 -6.75 0.98
CA LEU A 11 10.68 -6.52 -0.40
C LEU A 11 10.28 -7.68 -1.33
N LYS A 12 10.40 -8.92 -0.86
CA LYS A 12 9.98 -10.13 -1.57
C LYS A 12 8.47 -10.34 -1.39
N GLN A 13 8.05 -11.40 -0.71
CA GLN A 13 6.67 -11.89 -0.73
C GLN A 13 5.64 -11.00 0.00
N ALA A 14 6.02 -10.24 1.03
CA ALA A 14 5.04 -9.56 1.88
C ALA A 14 4.70 -8.11 1.44
N GLY A 15 5.23 -7.64 0.31
CA GLY A 15 5.05 -6.27 -0.15
C GLY A 15 5.23 -6.11 -1.66
N HIS A 16 6.47 -5.95 -2.12
CA HIS A 16 6.75 -5.54 -3.51
C HIS A 16 6.93 -6.69 -4.52
N ASP A 17 6.99 -7.93 -4.03
CA ASP A 17 7.10 -9.15 -4.82
C ASP A 17 8.20 -9.08 -5.89
N VAL A 18 9.40 -8.66 -5.46
CA VAL A 18 10.55 -8.46 -6.36
C VAL A 18 10.85 -9.67 -7.24
N GLU A 19 10.56 -10.88 -6.77
CA GLU A 19 10.83 -12.13 -7.47
C GLU A 19 9.86 -12.39 -8.64
N SER A 20 8.71 -11.69 -8.72
CA SER A 20 7.75 -11.77 -9.82
C SER A 20 7.86 -10.62 -10.82
N TRP A 21 8.88 -9.77 -10.69
CA TRP A 21 9.08 -8.64 -11.59
C TRP A 21 9.43 -9.08 -13.01
N LEU A 22 8.64 -8.64 -13.98
CA LEU A 22 8.81 -8.96 -15.40
C LEU A 22 9.81 -8.04 -16.13
N GLN A 23 10.52 -7.17 -15.41
CA GLN A 23 11.53 -6.28 -16.00
C GLN A 23 12.75 -7.09 -16.47
N THR A 24 13.13 -6.97 -17.74
CA THR A 24 14.26 -7.71 -18.33
C THR A 24 15.57 -6.93 -18.39
N THR A 25 15.52 -5.60 -18.22
CA THR A 25 16.71 -4.74 -18.29
C THR A 25 17.22 -4.37 -16.88
N PRO A 26 18.54 -4.41 -16.64
CA PRO A 26 19.11 -4.06 -15.33
C PRO A 26 18.72 -2.66 -14.85
N GLN A 27 18.65 -1.70 -15.77
CA GLN A 27 18.27 -0.32 -15.44
C GLN A 27 16.80 -0.19 -15.02
N ALA A 28 15.87 -0.96 -15.62
CA ALA A 28 14.48 -0.95 -15.20
C ALA A 28 14.30 -1.60 -13.82
N ILE A 29 15.01 -2.72 -13.58
CA ILE A 29 15.03 -3.39 -12.28
C ILE A 29 15.57 -2.44 -11.20
N LEU A 30 16.72 -1.80 -11.45
CA LEU A 30 17.36 -0.91 -10.48
C LEU A 30 16.44 0.27 -10.11
N ARG A 31 15.82 0.93 -11.09
CA ARG A 31 14.89 2.04 -10.83
C ARG A 31 13.73 1.63 -9.93
N LYS A 32 13.08 0.50 -10.25
CA LYS A 32 11.97 -0.03 -9.46
C LYS A 32 12.42 -0.48 -8.06
N LEU A 33 13.62 -1.05 -7.97
CA LEU A 33 14.23 -1.47 -6.70
C LEU A 33 14.47 -0.29 -5.76
N LEU A 34 14.95 0.85 -6.26
CA LEU A 34 15.16 2.05 -5.43
C LEU A 34 13.85 2.55 -4.82
N VAL A 35 12.78 2.60 -5.61
CA VAL A 35 11.44 3.02 -5.14
C VAL A 35 10.90 2.04 -4.10
N ALA A 36 10.97 0.73 -4.39
CA ALA A 36 10.53 -0.31 -3.47
C ALA A 36 11.32 -0.29 -2.13
N SER A 37 12.63 -0.05 -2.22
CA SER A 37 13.51 0.06 -1.06
C SER A 37 13.10 1.23 -0.16
N MET A 38 12.84 2.40 -0.76
CA MET A 38 12.42 3.58 -0.02
C MET A 38 11.03 3.41 0.61
N ALA A 39 10.09 2.77 -0.10
CA ALA A 39 8.78 2.42 0.46
C ALA A 39 8.88 1.50 1.68
N CYS A 40 9.80 0.52 1.65
CA CYS A 40 10.09 -0.34 2.80
C CYS A 40 10.63 0.46 4.00
N VAL A 41 11.58 1.37 3.76
CA VAL A 41 12.15 2.23 4.81
C VAL A 41 11.09 3.16 5.43
N LEU A 42 10.24 3.77 4.59
CA LEU A 42 9.14 4.62 5.04
C LEU A 42 8.15 3.84 5.93
N THR A 43 7.77 2.64 5.49
CA THR A 43 6.90 1.73 6.26
C THR A 43 7.47 1.44 7.63
N TRP A 44 8.79 1.21 7.71
CA TRP A 44 9.47 0.99 8.98
C TRP A 44 9.52 2.22 9.87
N ARG A 45 9.73 3.41 9.30
CA ARG A 45 9.67 4.67 10.05
C ARG A 45 8.31 4.81 10.72
N ILE A 46 7.24 4.67 9.94
CA ILE A 46 5.85 4.70 10.43
C ILE A 46 5.64 3.61 11.49
N LYS A 47 6.11 2.38 11.24
CA LYS A 47 5.97 1.28 12.19
C LYS A 47 6.69 1.52 13.51
N ARG A 48 7.83 2.21 13.55
CA ARG A 48 8.64 2.42 14.76
C ARG A 48 8.19 3.61 15.61
N CYS A 49 7.64 4.63 14.98
CA CYS A 49 7.09 5.79 15.67
C CYS A 49 5.95 5.37 16.63
N ASN A 50 5.98 5.91 17.85
CA ASN A 50 5.08 5.56 18.95
C ASN A 50 4.22 6.76 19.41
N ASP A 51 4.28 7.87 18.71
CA ASP A 51 3.41 9.02 18.97
C ASP A 51 1.94 8.68 18.67
N GLU A 52 1.04 9.44 19.29
CA GLU A 52 -0.40 9.21 19.17
C GLU A 52 -0.88 9.37 17.73
N GLN A 53 -0.35 10.36 17.00
CA GLN A 53 -0.69 10.62 15.61
C GLN A 53 -0.31 9.45 14.70
N THR A 54 0.92 8.94 14.80
CA THR A 54 1.38 7.81 14.01
C THR A 54 0.66 6.52 14.38
N THR A 55 0.20 6.38 15.62
CA THR A 55 -0.64 5.25 16.02
C THR A 55 -2.00 5.30 15.31
N ARG A 56 -2.64 6.48 15.23
CA ARG A 56 -3.87 6.67 14.43
C ARG A 56 -3.62 6.38 12.95
N VAL A 57 -2.52 6.88 12.39
CA VAL A 57 -2.14 6.61 10.98
C VAL A 57 -1.96 5.11 10.74
N ARG A 58 -1.24 4.39 11.60
CA ARG A 58 -1.05 2.94 11.46
C ARG A 58 -2.36 2.17 11.50
N ALA A 59 -3.29 2.55 12.36
CA ALA A 59 -4.61 1.94 12.45
C ALA A 59 -5.42 2.16 11.15
N VAL A 60 -5.44 3.38 10.62
CA VAL A 60 -6.11 3.70 9.35
C VAL A 60 -5.49 2.92 8.19
N LEU A 61 -4.15 2.95 8.05
CA LEU A 61 -3.45 2.23 6.99
C LEU A 61 -3.72 0.71 7.06
N THR A 62 -3.70 0.15 8.27
CA THR A 62 -4.01 -1.27 8.45
C THR A 62 -5.44 -1.60 8.04
N ARG A 63 -6.41 -0.76 8.41
CA ARG A 63 -7.80 -0.93 7.98
C ARG A 63 -7.93 -0.87 6.46
N LEU A 64 -7.31 0.13 5.83
CA LEU A 64 -7.31 0.28 4.36
C LEU A 64 -6.68 -0.92 3.65
N SER A 65 -5.67 -1.55 4.25
CA SER A 65 -4.97 -2.68 3.64
C SER A 65 -5.84 -3.93 3.41
N GLY A 66 -6.99 -4.05 4.09
CA GLY A 66 -7.85 -5.23 4.05
C GLY A 66 -7.22 -6.51 4.64
N ARG A 67 -5.98 -6.43 5.16
CA ARG A 67 -5.25 -7.59 5.68
C ARG A 67 -5.71 -7.95 7.09
N GLN A 68 -6.06 -9.21 7.29
CA GLN A 68 -6.40 -9.75 8.61
C GLN A 68 -5.21 -9.67 9.57
N GLN A 69 -5.47 -9.23 10.81
CA GLN A 69 -4.47 -9.16 11.87
C GLN A 69 -4.97 -9.82 13.15
N LYS A 70 -4.02 -10.36 13.92
CA LYS A 70 -4.31 -10.92 15.23
C LYS A 70 -4.71 -9.80 16.19
N ARG A 71 -5.87 -9.96 16.84
CA ARG A 71 -6.40 -9.00 17.82
C ARG A 71 -5.36 -8.71 18.92
N GLY A 72 -5.22 -7.43 19.28
CA GLY A 72 -4.32 -6.97 20.35
C GLY A 72 -2.83 -6.99 20.00
N LYS A 73 -2.45 -7.27 18.75
CA LYS A 73 -1.06 -7.15 18.27
C LYS A 73 -0.86 -5.83 17.54
N ARG A 74 0.39 -5.33 17.62
CA ARG A 74 0.83 -4.15 16.85
C ARG A 74 0.71 -4.42 15.35
N GLU A 75 0.37 -3.38 14.61
CA GLU A 75 0.17 -3.43 13.18
C GLU A 75 1.43 -3.95 12.46
N SER A 76 1.21 -4.87 11.53
CA SER A 76 2.28 -5.48 10.74
C SER A 76 2.82 -4.51 9.69
N ALA A 77 4.12 -4.62 9.36
CA ALA A 77 4.71 -3.82 8.28
C ALA A 77 4.04 -4.06 6.90
N PRO A 78 3.70 -5.31 6.52
CA PRO A 78 2.95 -5.58 5.30
C PRO A 78 1.60 -4.85 5.21
N SER A 79 0.84 -4.80 6.31
CA SER A 79 -0.44 -4.07 6.35
C SER A 79 -0.23 -2.58 6.20
N ILE A 80 0.77 -2.01 6.88
CA ILE A 80 1.08 -0.57 6.76
C ILE A 80 1.48 -0.22 5.32
N LEU A 81 2.36 -1.02 4.70
CA LEU A 81 2.81 -0.79 3.32
C LEU A 81 1.64 -0.85 2.32
N ALA A 82 0.81 -1.90 2.41
CA ALA A 82 -0.34 -2.06 1.52
C ALA A 82 -1.36 -0.92 1.70
N GLY A 83 -1.67 -0.54 2.95
CA GLY A 83 -2.52 0.60 3.24
C GLY A 83 -1.97 1.92 2.70
N LEU A 84 -0.64 2.11 2.78
CA LEU A 84 0.02 3.32 2.29
C LEU A 84 -0.09 3.43 0.76
N SER A 85 0.07 2.32 0.06
CA SER A 85 -0.14 2.28 -1.39
C SER A 85 -1.57 2.67 -1.77
N ILE A 86 -2.57 2.14 -1.08
CA ILE A 86 -3.98 2.50 -1.32
C ILE A 86 -4.18 4.00 -1.07
N LEU A 87 -3.77 4.50 0.10
CA LEU A 87 -3.94 5.91 0.46
C LEU A 87 -3.33 6.86 -0.58
N LEU A 88 -2.08 6.64 -0.97
CA LEU A 88 -1.38 7.53 -1.92
C LEU A 88 -2.00 7.48 -3.31
N ASN A 89 -2.42 6.30 -3.78
CA ASN A 89 -3.12 6.17 -5.05
C ASN A 89 -4.50 6.82 -5.01
N THR A 90 -5.24 6.70 -3.89
CA THR A 90 -6.52 7.36 -3.71
C THR A 90 -6.38 8.88 -3.70
N LEU A 91 -5.38 9.43 -3.02
CA LEU A 91 -5.12 10.88 -3.05
C LEU A 91 -4.87 11.37 -4.48
N LYS A 92 -4.00 10.68 -5.23
CA LYS A 92 -3.72 11.01 -6.62
C LYS A 92 -4.95 10.88 -7.53
N LEU A 93 -5.80 9.90 -7.26
CA LEU A 93 -7.06 9.71 -7.99
C LEU A 93 -8.02 10.88 -7.75
N LEU A 94 -8.18 11.29 -6.49
CA LEU A 94 -9.04 12.42 -6.11
C LEU A 94 -8.49 13.78 -6.58
N GLU A 95 -7.19 13.89 -6.82
CA GLU A 95 -6.58 15.07 -7.46
C GLU A 95 -6.88 15.14 -8.96
N SER A 96 -7.13 14.00 -9.61
CA SER A 96 -7.25 13.90 -11.07
C SER A 96 -8.69 13.80 -11.57
N TYR A 97 -9.61 13.32 -10.73
CA TYR A 97 -11.00 13.04 -11.10
C TYR A 97 -11.95 13.56 -10.03
N SER A 98 -13.10 14.06 -10.46
CA SER A 98 -14.21 14.38 -9.57
C SER A 98 -14.83 13.11 -8.99
N VAL A 99 -15.52 13.27 -7.86
CA VAL A 99 -16.21 12.14 -7.20
C VAL A 99 -17.28 11.53 -8.12
N ASP A 100 -17.96 12.33 -8.94
CA ASP A 100 -19.01 11.84 -9.81
C ASP A 100 -18.46 11.06 -11.01
N GLU A 101 -17.35 11.49 -11.61
CA GLU A 101 -16.63 10.69 -12.62
C GLU A 101 -16.19 9.34 -12.06
N LEU A 102 -15.67 9.31 -10.83
CA LEU A 102 -15.29 8.06 -10.18
C LEU A 102 -16.47 7.13 -9.91
N LYS A 103 -17.64 7.68 -9.55
CA LYS A 103 -18.87 6.89 -9.38
C LYS A 103 -19.33 6.31 -10.72
N GLU A 104 -19.29 7.08 -11.80
CA GLU A 104 -19.65 6.59 -13.14
C GLU A 104 -18.70 5.48 -13.59
N MET A 105 -17.38 5.66 -13.42
CA MET A 105 -16.40 4.61 -13.67
C MET A 105 -16.68 3.34 -12.85
N ALA A 106 -17.05 3.50 -11.57
CA ALA A 106 -17.39 2.38 -10.71
C ALA A 106 -18.68 1.66 -11.16
N LYS A 107 -19.73 2.40 -11.57
CA LYS A 107 -20.96 1.82 -12.13
C LYS A 107 -20.67 0.96 -13.36
N ILE A 108 -19.90 1.51 -14.30
CA ILE A 108 -19.48 0.80 -15.52
C ILE A 108 -18.68 -0.46 -15.16
N ALA A 109 -17.68 -0.35 -14.27
CA ALA A 109 -16.82 -1.47 -13.89
C ALA A 109 -17.56 -2.58 -13.12
N LEU A 110 -18.56 -2.23 -12.32
CA LEU A 110 -19.37 -3.18 -11.55
C LEU A 110 -20.53 -3.77 -12.38
N GLY A 111 -20.74 -3.28 -13.60
CA GLY A 111 -21.81 -3.75 -14.48
C GLY A 111 -23.20 -3.39 -13.99
N TYR A 112 -23.37 -2.33 -13.19
CA TYR A 112 -24.70 -1.83 -12.86
C TYR A 112 -25.31 -1.20 -14.13
N PRO A 113 -26.46 -1.69 -14.63
CA PRO A 113 -27.16 -1.04 -15.71
C PRO A 113 -27.59 0.37 -15.28
N HIS A 114 -27.58 1.31 -16.23
CA HIS A 114 -28.28 2.59 -16.11
C HIS A 114 -29.75 2.30 -15.84
N GLU A 115 -30.17 2.34 -14.58
CA GLU A 115 -31.56 2.60 -14.24
C GLU A 115 -31.63 4.02 -13.68
N ASP A 116 -32.02 4.92 -14.58
CA ASP A 116 -32.63 6.19 -14.24
C ASP A 116 -33.88 5.91 -13.41
N VAL A 117 -33.85 6.24 -12.11
CA VAL A 117 -35.01 6.68 -11.31
C VAL A 117 -34.55 7.76 -10.34
#